data_AF-A0A1V5EDB7-F1
#
_entry.id   AF-A0A1V5EDB7-F1
#
_cell.length_a   1.000
_cell.length_b   1.000
_cell.length_c   1.000
_cell.angle_alpha   90.00
_cell.angle_beta   90.00
_cell.angle_gamma   90.00
#
_symmetry.space_group_name_H-M   'P 1'
#
loop_
_entity.id
_entity.type
_entity.pdbx_description
1 polymer ?
#
loop_
_entity_poly.entity_id
_entity_poly.type
_entity_poly.pdbx_seq_one_letter_code
_entity_poly.pdbx_strand_id
1 'polypeptide(L)'
;MAEECIILRCLNCGTKNRILRTRLQDRPTCGRCRAALDEMIIRCLSCGTKNRMPEERIHDRPLCGKCRAPLVVSDKDAPVEVSDATFAEEVISSAMPVLVDCWAPWCGPCKAVAPILDELSAKYAGGAKIAKLNVDENPLIASQYGIRSIPTMLLFKNGKLVNRLVGALPKEEIERHLLATMKTN
;
A
#
# COMPACT_ATOMS: atom_id res chain seq x y z
N MET A 1 -16.42 34.52 7.18
CA MET A 1 -15.41 33.45 7.26
C MET A 1 -14.68 33.43 5.93
N ALA A 2 -13.35 33.61 5.91
CA ALA A 2 -12.62 33.78 4.66
C ALA A 2 -12.57 32.46 3.87
N GLU A 3 -13.00 32.48 2.62
CA GLU A 3 -12.90 31.34 1.72
C GLU A 3 -11.42 31.04 1.42
N GLU A 4 -10.96 29.88 1.86
CA GLU A 4 -9.57 29.47 1.70
C GLU A 4 -9.31 29.05 0.25
N CYS A 5 -8.42 29.79 -0.41
CA CYS A 5 -7.96 29.47 -1.76
C CYS A 5 -6.63 28.73 -1.70
N ILE A 6 -6.49 27.70 -2.52
CA ILE A 6 -5.19 27.07 -2.79
C ILE A 6 -4.66 27.49 -4.16
N ILE A 7 -3.35 27.41 -4.35
CA ILE A 7 -2.72 27.68 -5.65
C ILE A 7 -2.24 26.37 -6.26
N LEU A 8 -2.86 25.97 -7.37
CA LEU A 8 -2.46 24.81 -8.15
C LEU A 8 -1.66 25.23 -9.38
N ARG A 9 -0.53 24.57 -9.63
CA ARG A 9 0.26 24.79 -10.85
C ARG A 9 -0.14 23.77 -11.91
N CYS A 10 -0.59 24.26 -13.07
CA CYS A 10 -0.95 23.41 -14.20
C CYS A 10 0.25 22.59 -14.68
N LEU A 11 0.12 21.27 -14.70
CA LEU A 11 1.18 20.35 -15.18
C LEU A 11 1.35 20.36 -16.70
N ASN A 12 0.50 21.06 -17.44
CA ASN A 12 0.62 21.22 -18.89
C ASN A 12 1.35 22.51 -19.26
N CYS A 13 0.94 23.66 -18.73
CA CYS A 13 1.47 24.98 -19.15
C CYS A 13 2.20 25.76 -18.03
N GLY A 14 2.26 25.23 -16.80
CA GLY A 14 2.95 25.86 -15.67
C GLY A 14 2.24 27.06 -15.05
N THR A 15 1.08 27.47 -15.57
CA THR A 15 0.26 28.56 -15.00
C THR A 15 -0.21 28.20 -13.60
N LYS A 16 -0.12 29.17 -12.68
CA LYS A 16 -0.68 29.09 -11.33
C LYS A 16 -2.18 29.46 -11.40
N ASN A 17 -3.03 28.63 -10.80
CA ASN A 17 -4.47 28.81 -10.76
C ASN A 17 -4.89 28.86 -9.30
N ARG A 18 -5.65 29.90 -8.93
CA ARG A 18 -6.18 30.07 -7.59
C ARG A 18 -7.55 29.40 -7.54
N ILE A 19 -7.67 28.32 -6.79
CA ILE A 19 -8.87 27.48 -6.72
C ILE A 19 -9.39 27.50 -5.28
N LEU A 20 -10.70 27.67 -5.12
CA LEU A 20 -11.35 27.54 -3.82
C LEU A 20 -11.23 26.10 -3.34
N ARG A 21 -10.85 25.89 -2.07
CA ARG A 21 -10.69 24.54 -1.52
C ARG A 21 -11.96 23.69 -1.68
N THR A 22 -13.13 24.32 -1.60
CA THR A 22 -14.45 23.71 -1.81
C THR A 22 -14.72 23.24 -3.24
N ARG A 23 -14.02 23.80 -4.24
CA ARG A 23 -14.20 23.47 -5.68
C ARG A 23 -13.12 22.54 -6.22
N LEU A 24 -12.30 21.95 -5.36
CA LEU A 24 -11.28 20.98 -5.78
C LEU A 24 -11.89 19.72 -6.38
N GLN A 25 -13.03 19.30 -5.84
CA GLN A 25 -13.76 18.13 -6.31
C GLN A 25 -14.49 18.36 -7.65
N ASP A 26 -14.61 19.61 -8.11
CA ASP A 26 -15.31 19.97 -9.35
C ASP A 26 -14.42 19.81 -10.61
N ARG A 27 -13.29 19.10 -10.51
CA ARG A 27 -12.29 18.93 -11.59
C ARG A 27 -11.92 20.26 -12.25
N PRO A 28 -11.33 21.19 -11.49
CA PRO A 28 -11.01 22.51 -11.98
C PRO A 28 -10.04 22.44 -13.17
N THR A 29 -10.27 23.26 -14.18
CA THR A 29 -9.39 23.34 -15.35
C THR A 29 -8.49 24.56 -15.29
N CYS A 30 -7.34 24.48 -15.94
CA CYS A 30 -6.41 25.58 -16.03
C CYS A 30 -7.04 26.74 -16.83
N GLY A 31 -7.08 27.94 -16.24
CA GLY A 31 -7.60 29.13 -16.91
C GLY A 31 -6.85 29.54 -18.18
N ARG A 32 -5.63 29.03 -18.40
CA ARG A 32 -4.83 29.30 -19.60
C ARG A 32 -4.98 28.26 -20.69
N CYS A 33 -4.79 26.98 -20.37
CA CYS A 33 -4.72 25.91 -21.37
C CYS A 33 -5.85 24.87 -21.26
N ARG A 34 -6.84 25.10 -20.39
CA ARG A 34 -8.00 24.22 -20.15
C ARG A 34 -7.68 22.79 -19.68
N ALA A 35 -6.41 22.45 -19.46
CA ALA A 35 -6.01 21.15 -18.93
C ALA A 35 -6.54 20.96 -17.50
N ALA A 36 -6.89 19.73 -17.14
CA ALA A 36 -7.27 19.34 -15.80
C ALA A 36 -6.16 19.69 -14.78
N LEU A 37 -6.54 20.31 -13.65
CA LEU A 37 -5.61 20.71 -12.59
C LEU A 37 -5.50 19.66 -11.46
N ASP A 38 -6.40 18.69 -11.46
CA ASP A 38 -6.44 17.49 -10.61
C ASP A 38 -5.59 16.33 -11.17
N GLU A 39 -4.91 16.54 -12.31
CA GLU A 39 -3.94 15.59 -12.84
C GLU A 39 -2.65 15.58 -12.02
N MET A 40 -2.21 14.39 -11.62
CA MET A 40 -0.92 14.07 -11.03
C MET A 40 -0.02 13.33 -12.03
N ILE A 41 1.30 13.50 -11.90
CA ILE A 41 2.29 12.69 -12.63
C ILE A 41 2.84 11.60 -11.71
N ILE A 42 2.58 10.34 -12.07
CA ILE A 42 3.08 9.15 -11.38
C ILE A 42 4.23 8.55 -12.18
N ARG A 43 5.35 8.26 -11.52
CA ARG A 43 6.47 7.56 -12.15
C ARG A 43 6.29 6.05 -11.97
N CYS A 44 6.29 5.31 -13.07
CA CYS A 44 6.30 3.84 -13.03
C CYS A 44 7.62 3.35 -12.42
N LEU A 45 7.55 2.54 -11.37
CA LEU A 45 8.73 1.96 -10.72
C LEU A 45 9.41 0.87 -11.57
N SER A 46 8.67 0.20 -12.46
CA SER A 46 9.23 -0.85 -13.33
C SER A 46 9.99 -0.32 -14.55
N CYS A 47 9.53 0.77 -15.18
CA CYS A 47 10.12 1.27 -16.43
C CYS A 47 10.44 2.77 -16.44
N GLY A 48 10.23 3.48 -15.33
CA GLY A 48 10.54 4.90 -15.18
C GLY A 48 9.60 5.87 -15.92
N THR A 49 8.61 5.37 -16.66
CA THR A 49 7.69 6.19 -17.46
C THR A 49 6.80 7.05 -16.58
N LYS A 50 6.64 8.33 -16.93
CA LYS A 50 5.70 9.25 -16.29
C LYS A 50 4.29 9.03 -16.86
N ASN A 51 3.31 8.78 -15.99
CA ASN A 51 1.92 8.57 -16.35
C ASN A 51 1.10 9.73 -15.73
N ARG A 52 0.22 10.35 -16.52
CA ARG A 52 -0.71 11.38 -16.05
C ARG A 52 -1.98 10.70 -15.57
N MET A 53 -2.41 10.96 -14.35
CA MET A 53 -3.64 10.40 -13.79
C MET A 53 -4.40 11.43 -12.98
N PRO A 54 -5.74 11.51 -13.12
CA PRO A 54 -6.57 12.27 -12.19
C PRO A 54 -6.61 11.57 -10.82
N GLU A 55 -6.72 12.37 -9.75
CA GLU A 55 -6.73 11.89 -8.37
C GLU A 55 -7.80 10.81 -8.11
N GLU A 56 -9.01 10.98 -8.66
CA GLU A 56 -10.12 10.03 -8.46
C GLU A 56 -9.82 8.61 -8.95
N ARG A 57 -8.92 8.47 -9.93
CA ARG A 57 -8.58 7.18 -10.55
C ARG A 57 -7.39 6.49 -9.91
N ILE A 58 -6.85 7.04 -8.83
CA ILE A 58 -5.79 6.40 -8.03
C ILE A 58 -6.25 5.03 -7.52
N HIS A 59 -7.51 4.91 -7.13
CA HIS A 59 -8.08 3.67 -6.58
C HIS A 59 -8.42 2.62 -7.65
N ASP A 60 -8.39 2.99 -8.94
CA ASP A 60 -8.70 2.09 -10.06
C ASP A 60 -7.58 1.08 -10.37
N ARG A 61 -6.53 1.02 -9.54
CA ARG A 61 -5.31 0.21 -9.77
C ARG A 61 -4.74 0.45 -11.18
N PRO A 62 -4.36 1.70 -11.50
CA PRO A 62 -3.98 2.05 -12.87
C PRO A 62 -2.71 1.33 -13.30
N LEU A 63 -2.68 0.89 -14.57
CA LEU A 63 -1.49 0.28 -15.17
C LEU A 63 -0.65 1.32 -15.92
N CYS A 64 0.65 1.10 -15.98
CA CYS A 64 1.55 1.93 -16.76
C CYS A 64 1.21 1.82 -18.25
N GLY A 65 1.02 2.96 -18.92
CA GLY A 65 0.74 2.99 -20.36
C GLY A 65 1.86 2.40 -21.23
N LYS A 66 3.09 2.30 -20.72
CA LYS A 66 4.25 1.74 -21.45
C LYS A 66 4.46 0.25 -21.19
N CYS A 67 4.67 -0.15 -19.93
CA CYS A 67 5.03 -1.54 -19.59
C CYS A 67 3.87 -2.36 -19.03
N ARG A 68 2.71 -1.73 -18.82
CA ARG A 68 1.51 -2.33 -18.20
C ARG A 68 1.69 -2.82 -16.76
N ALA A 69 2.85 -2.57 -16.13
CA ALA A 69 3.02 -2.80 -14.70
C ALA A 69 2.09 -1.89 -13.89
N PRO A 70 1.58 -2.32 -12.73
CA PRO A 70 0.82 -1.47 -11.82
C PRO A 70 1.56 -0.17 -11.48
N LEU A 71 0.82 0.95 -11.45
CA LEU A 71 1.33 2.22 -10.95
C LEU A 71 1.02 2.33 -9.47
N VAL A 72 2.06 2.61 -8.68
CA VAL A 72 1.96 2.82 -7.23
C VAL A 72 1.76 4.31 -6.99
N VAL A 73 0.71 4.68 -6.25
CA VAL A 73 0.14 6.05 -6.27
C VAL A 73 0.16 6.79 -4.94
N SER A 74 0.84 6.24 -3.91
CA SER A 74 1.24 6.82 -2.61
C SER A 74 0.54 6.23 -1.37
N ASP A 75 1.34 6.07 -0.30
CA ASP A 75 1.14 5.81 1.14
C ASP A 75 0.14 4.76 1.65
N LYS A 76 -0.93 4.42 0.94
CA LYS A 76 -1.80 3.28 1.30
C LYS A 76 -1.29 1.92 0.83
N ASP A 77 -0.21 1.93 0.08
CA ASP A 77 0.43 0.75 -0.48
C ASP A 77 1.57 0.23 0.40
N ALA A 78 1.75 0.79 1.61
CA ALA A 78 2.68 0.31 2.63
C ALA A 78 2.02 -0.72 3.57
N PRO A 79 2.80 -1.59 4.24
CA PRO A 79 2.30 -2.51 5.24
C PRO A 79 1.49 -1.79 6.33
N VAL A 80 0.24 -2.22 6.50
CA VAL A 80 -0.69 -1.64 7.48
C VAL A 80 -0.28 -2.05 8.89
N GLU A 81 -0.20 -1.11 9.82
CA GLU A 81 -0.01 -1.43 11.23
C GLU A 81 -1.28 -2.04 11.81
N VAL A 82 -1.13 -3.24 12.37
CA VAL A 82 -2.19 -3.92 13.10
C VAL A 82 -1.81 -4.06 14.56
N SER A 83 -2.81 -4.10 15.41
CA SER A 83 -2.67 -4.27 16.85
C SER A 83 -3.59 -5.37 17.37
N ASP A 84 -3.46 -5.72 18.65
CA ASP A 84 -4.36 -6.64 19.33
C ASP A 84 -5.84 -6.24 19.15
N ALA A 85 -6.14 -4.94 19.09
CA ALA A 85 -7.50 -4.42 18.92
C ALA A 85 -7.99 -4.45 17.47
N THR A 86 -7.11 -4.23 16.49
CA THR A 86 -7.50 -4.11 15.07
C THR A 86 -7.33 -5.41 14.28
N PHE A 87 -6.68 -6.43 14.84
CA PHE A 87 -6.36 -7.67 14.13
C PHE A 87 -7.60 -8.39 13.57
N ALA A 88 -8.69 -8.43 14.32
CA ALA A 88 -9.91 -9.10 13.88
C ALA A 88 -10.54 -8.43 12.64
N GLU A 89 -10.52 -7.10 12.58
CA GLU A 89 -11.05 -6.34 11.46
C GLU A 89 -10.08 -6.39 10.26
N GLU A 90 -8.81 -6.10 10.51
CA GLU A 90 -7.82 -5.89 9.44
C GLU A 90 -7.33 -7.20 8.81
N VAL A 91 -7.25 -8.28 9.60
CA VAL A 91 -6.69 -9.57 9.18
C VAL A 91 -7.78 -10.63 9.02
N ILE A 92 -8.58 -10.86 10.06
CA ILE A 92 -9.53 -11.97 10.08
C ILE A 92 -10.73 -11.70 9.16
N SER A 93 -11.24 -10.46 9.19
CA SER A 93 -12.41 -10.05 8.38
C SER A 93 -12.01 -9.57 6.98
N SER A 94 -10.73 -9.65 6.62
CA SER A 94 -10.24 -9.22 5.30
C SER A 94 -10.81 -10.08 4.18
N ALA A 95 -11.38 -9.41 3.17
CA ALA A 95 -11.84 -10.03 1.93
C ALA A 95 -10.69 -10.53 1.03
N MET A 96 -9.46 -10.07 1.30
CA MET A 96 -8.25 -10.46 0.57
C MET A 96 -7.33 -11.28 1.46
N PRO A 97 -6.47 -12.15 0.88
CA PRO A 97 -5.36 -12.75 1.59
C PRO A 97 -4.52 -11.70 2.31
N VAL A 98 -4.08 -12.01 3.54
CA VAL A 98 -3.30 -11.10 4.37
C VAL A 98 -1.99 -11.76 4.77
N LEU A 99 -0.86 -11.09 4.53
CA LEU A 99 0.42 -11.44 5.11
C LEU A 99 0.70 -10.50 6.29
N VAL A 100 0.87 -11.05 7.48
CA VAL A 100 1.21 -10.29 8.69
C VAL A 100 2.67 -10.56 9.05
N ASP A 101 3.49 -9.52 9.07
CA ASP A 101 4.86 -9.56 9.58
C ASP A 101 4.89 -9.31 11.09
N CYS A 102 5.24 -10.33 11.87
CA CYS A 102 5.46 -10.22 13.29
C CYS A 102 6.93 -9.81 13.54
N TRP A 103 7.13 -8.59 14.01
CA TRP A 103 8.44 -7.95 14.13
C TRP A 103 8.60 -7.22 15.47
N ALA A 104 9.79 -6.68 15.71
CA ALA A 104 10.08 -5.77 16.83
C ALA A 104 11.23 -4.79 16.45
N PRO A 105 11.33 -3.60 17.05
CA PRO A 105 12.30 -2.57 16.65
C PRO A 105 13.77 -2.96 16.88
N TRP A 106 14.02 -3.84 17.85
CA TRP A 106 15.34 -4.37 18.18
C TRP A 106 15.78 -5.54 17.29
N CYS A 107 14.88 -6.07 16.46
CA CYS A 107 15.15 -7.20 15.59
C CYS A 107 15.94 -6.78 14.34
N GLY A 108 17.25 -7.08 14.33
CA GLY A 108 18.13 -6.83 13.19
C GLY A 108 17.61 -7.46 11.88
N PRO A 109 17.31 -8.77 11.84
CA PRO A 109 16.80 -9.44 10.64
C PRO A 109 15.46 -8.86 10.13
N CYS A 110 14.59 -8.39 11.02
CA CYS A 110 13.31 -7.78 10.65
C CYS A 110 13.52 -6.51 9.80
N LYS A 111 14.56 -5.72 10.10
CA LYS A 111 14.90 -4.51 9.31
C LYS A 111 15.30 -4.83 7.88
N ALA A 112 15.82 -6.03 7.61
CA ALA A 112 16.14 -6.47 6.25
C ALA A 112 14.90 -6.94 5.47
N VAL A 113 13.90 -7.49 6.17
CA VAL A 113 12.64 -7.96 5.57
C VAL A 113 11.67 -6.81 5.30
N ALA A 114 11.65 -5.78 6.15
CA ALA A 114 10.78 -4.61 6.02
C ALA A 114 10.73 -4.00 4.60
N PRO A 115 11.85 -3.63 3.95
CA PRO A 115 11.79 -3.05 2.59
C PRO A 115 11.30 -4.03 1.53
N ILE A 116 11.45 -5.35 1.74
CA ILE A 116 10.90 -6.38 0.86
C ILE A 116 9.37 -6.38 0.97
N LEU A 117 8.85 -6.32 2.19
CA LEU A 117 7.41 -6.28 2.44
C LEU A 117 6.77 -4.98 1.95
N ASP A 118 7.48 -3.85 2.07
CA ASP A 118 7.05 -2.59 1.47
C ASP A 118 6.88 -2.73 -0.05
N GLU A 119 7.86 -3.34 -0.73
CA GLU A 119 7.79 -3.56 -2.17
C GLU A 119 6.65 -4.53 -2.55
N LEU A 120 6.48 -5.62 -1.81
CA LEU A 120 5.42 -6.59 -2.05
C LEU A 120 4.03 -5.98 -1.78
N SER A 121 3.90 -5.13 -0.78
CA SER A 121 2.67 -4.42 -0.46
C SER A 121 2.24 -3.55 -1.63
N ALA A 122 3.18 -2.81 -2.21
CA ALA A 122 2.92 -2.00 -3.40
C ALA A 122 2.66 -2.83 -4.65
N LYS A 123 3.41 -3.92 -4.86
CA LYS A 123 3.26 -4.79 -6.04
C LYS A 123 1.91 -5.52 -6.05
N TYR A 124 1.43 -5.95 -4.89
CA TYR A 124 0.20 -6.73 -4.73
C TYR A 124 -0.96 -5.92 -4.17
N ALA A 125 -0.86 -4.59 -4.22
CA ALA A 125 -1.92 -3.68 -3.79
C ALA A 125 -3.27 -4.08 -4.39
N GLY A 126 -4.18 -4.46 -3.50
CA GLY A 126 -5.53 -4.89 -3.83
C GLY A 126 -5.68 -6.35 -4.32
N GLY A 127 -4.60 -7.10 -4.51
CA GLY A 127 -4.64 -8.56 -4.64
C GLY A 127 -4.42 -9.27 -3.30
N ALA A 128 -3.58 -8.69 -2.46
CA ALA A 128 -3.33 -9.11 -1.10
C ALA A 128 -3.10 -7.87 -0.22
N LYS A 129 -3.29 -8.03 1.10
CA LYS A 129 -2.94 -7.04 2.11
C LYS A 129 -1.65 -7.47 2.78
N ILE A 130 -0.72 -6.54 2.97
CA ILE A 130 0.42 -6.74 3.87
C ILE A 130 0.20 -5.91 5.12
N ALA A 131 0.42 -6.52 6.26
CA ALA A 131 0.28 -5.92 7.57
C ALA A 131 1.55 -6.19 8.39
N LYS A 132 1.80 -5.35 9.39
CA LYS A 132 2.89 -5.54 10.36
C LYS A 132 2.35 -5.42 11.78
N LEU A 133 2.82 -6.33 12.63
CA LEU A 133 2.44 -6.45 14.03
C LEU A 133 3.71 -6.39 14.88
N ASN A 134 3.83 -5.36 15.71
CA ASN A 134 4.89 -5.30 16.70
C ASN A 134 4.56 -6.26 17.86
N VAL A 135 5.36 -7.30 18.06
CA VAL A 135 5.08 -8.34 19.06
C VAL A 135 5.24 -7.87 20.51
N ASP A 136 6.03 -6.82 20.75
CA ASP A 136 6.23 -6.26 22.10
C ASP A 136 4.99 -5.50 22.56
N GLU A 137 4.33 -4.80 21.63
CA GLU A 137 3.14 -3.99 21.89
C GLU A 137 1.84 -4.81 21.82
N ASN A 138 1.90 -5.99 21.19
CA ASN A 138 0.73 -6.82 20.89
C ASN A 138 0.90 -8.27 21.39
N PRO A 139 1.05 -8.46 22.72
CA PRO A 139 1.36 -9.77 23.30
C PRO A 139 0.20 -10.77 23.19
N LEU A 140 -1.05 -10.31 23.05
CA LEU A 140 -2.19 -11.21 22.96
C LEU A 140 -2.16 -11.97 21.63
N ILE A 141 -2.03 -11.26 20.51
CA ILE A 141 -1.92 -11.88 19.19
C ILE A 141 -0.62 -12.67 19.07
N ALA A 142 0.50 -12.14 19.59
CA ALA A 142 1.77 -12.86 19.58
C ALA A 142 1.67 -14.21 20.32
N SER A 143 1.04 -14.23 21.49
CA SER A 143 0.78 -15.46 22.27
C SER A 143 -0.21 -16.39 21.57
N GLN A 144 -1.33 -15.85 21.07
CA GLN A 144 -2.38 -16.59 20.39
C GLN A 144 -1.85 -17.39 19.18
N TYR A 145 -0.97 -16.78 18.39
CA TYR A 145 -0.33 -17.45 17.26
C TYR A 145 1.03 -18.08 17.62
N GLY A 146 1.43 -18.09 18.89
CA GLY A 146 2.65 -18.74 19.35
C GLY A 146 3.91 -18.22 18.65
N ILE A 147 4.07 -16.90 18.58
CA ILE A 147 5.25 -16.25 17.99
C ILE A 147 6.41 -16.37 18.99
N ARG A 148 7.36 -17.27 18.70
CA ARG A 148 8.53 -17.55 19.55
C ARG A 148 9.83 -16.97 19.01
N SER A 149 9.83 -16.56 17.75
CA SER A 149 10.98 -16.00 17.05
C SER A 149 10.48 -14.97 16.04
N ILE A 150 11.26 -13.93 15.83
CA ILE A 150 10.99 -12.89 14.83
C ILE A 150 12.19 -12.73 13.87
N PRO A 151 11.96 -12.36 12.60
CA PRO A 151 10.64 -12.14 11.99
C PRO A 151 9.89 -13.47 11.79
N THR A 152 8.57 -13.43 11.96
CA THR A 152 7.66 -14.50 11.57
C THR A 152 6.55 -13.89 10.74
N MET A 153 6.31 -14.43 9.54
CA MET A 153 5.22 -13.97 8.68
C MET A 153 4.07 -14.98 8.71
N LEU A 154 2.87 -14.51 9.02
CA LEU A 154 1.65 -15.30 9.04
C LEU A 154 0.82 -15.00 7.79
N LEU A 155 0.38 -16.03 7.08
CA LEU A 155 -0.46 -15.90 5.90
C LEU A 155 -1.89 -16.33 6.22
N PHE A 156 -2.82 -15.41 6.05
CA PHE A 156 -4.25 -15.61 6.27
C PHE A 156 -5.03 -15.58 4.96
N LYS A 157 -6.06 -16.42 4.88
CA LYS A 157 -7.07 -16.38 3.82
C LYS A 157 -8.42 -16.76 4.41
N ASN A 158 -9.46 -15.99 4.09
CA ASN A 158 -10.82 -16.20 4.60
C ASN A 158 -10.86 -16.32 6.13
N GLY A 159 -10.10 -15.47 6.82
CA GLY A 159 -9.98 -15.46 8.28
C GLY A 159 -9.22 -16.63 8.90
N LYS A 160 -8.64 -17.53 8.09
CA LYS A 160 -7.89 -18.70 8.57
C LYS A 160 -6.41 -18.55 8.30
N LEU A 161 -5.58 -18.93 9.27
CA LEU A 161 -4.15 -19.08 9.07
C LEU A 161 -3.90 -20.26 8.13
N VAL A 162 -3.32 -20.01 6.96
CA VAL A 162 -3.07 -21.03 5.93
C VAL A 162 -1.59 -21.38 5.79
N ASN A 163 -0.69 -20.48 6.19
CA ASN A 163 0.74 -20.75 6.17
C ASN A 163 1.50 -19.88 7.18
N ARG A 164 2.70 -20.32 7.55
CA ARG A 164 3.64 -19.61 8.42
C ARG A 164 5.04 -19.70 7.86
N LEU A 165 5.70 -18.56 7.78
CA LEU A 165 7.10 -18.44 7.39
C LEU A 165 7.90 -17.91 8.58
N VAL A 166 9.04 -18.53 8.89
CA VAL A 166 9.85 -18.15 10.05
C VAL A 166 11.25 -17.75 9.57
N GLY A 167 11.74 -16.63 10.08
CA GLY A 167 13.05 -16.08 9.75
C GLY A 167 13.03 -15.09 8.58
N ALA A 168 14.19 -14.49 8.34
CA ALA A 168 14.39 -13.58 7.22
C ALA A 168 14.59 -14.38 5.93
N LEU A 169 13.55 -14.45 5.11
CA LEU A 169 13.56 -15.16 3.82
C LEU A 169 13.85 -14.20 2.65
N PRO A 170 14.43 -14.69 1.54
CA PRO A 170 14.53 -13.93 0.31
C PRO A 170 13.16 -13.52 -0.24
N LYS A 171 13.12 -12.39 -0.95
CA LYS A 171 11.89 -11.85 -1.54
C LYS A 171 11.14 -12.86 -2.41
N GLU A 172 11.87 -13.60 -3.24
CA GLU A 172 11.31 -14.56 -4.20
C GLU A 172 10.57 -15.69 -3.47
N GLU A 173 11.01 -16.04 -2.27
CA GLU A 173 10.37 -17.07 -1.46
C GLU A 173 9.11 -16.54 -0.78
N ILE A 174 9.17 -15.36 -0.17
CA ILE A 174 8.01 -14.69 0.43
C ILE A 174 6.91 -14.48 -0.63
N GLU A 175 7.29 -13.95 -1.79
CA GLU A 175 6.40 -13.69 -2.91
C GLU A 175 5.75 -14.97 -3.44
N ARG A 176 6.50 -16.07 -3.53
CA ARG A 176 5.97 -17.38 -3.96
C ARG A 176 4.86 -17.87 -3.03
N HIS A 177 5.05 -17.76 -1.71
CA HIS A 177 4.05 -18.16 -0.73
C HIS A 177 2.82 -17.24 -0.73
N LEU A 178 3.01 -15.94 -0.91
CA LEU A 178 1.92 -14.99 -1.07
C LEU A 178 1.07 -15.33 -2.30
N LEU A 179 1.72 -15.53 -3.45
CA LEU A 179 1.05 -15.91 -4.70
C LEU A 179 0.31 -17.25 -4.60
N ALA A 180 0.90 -18.24 -3.93
CA ALA A 180 0.23 -19.52 -3.69
C ALA A 180 -1.05 -19.31 -2.88
N THR A 181 -0.99 -18.52 -1.82
CA THR A 181 -2.15 -18.19 -0.98
C THR A 181 -3.26 -17.51 -1.77
N MET A 182 -2.92 -16.62 -2.70
CA MET A 182 -3.91 -15.96 -3.57
C MET A 182 -4.67 -16.95 -4.47
N LYS A 183 -4.03 -18.02 -4.95
CA LYS A 183 -4.58 -18.95 -5.94
C LYS A 183 -5.44 -20.10 -5.38
N THR A 184 -5.32 -20.44 -4.10
CA THR A 184 -6.00 -21.62 -3.54
C THR A 184 -7.51 -21.37 -3.37
N ASN A 185 -8.35 -21.92 -4.25
CA ASN A 185 -9.82 -21.95 -4.08
C ASN A 185 -10.23 -22.99 -3.04
#